data_AF-A0A935NWH5-F1
#
_entry.id   AF-A0A935NWH5-F1
#
_cell.length_a   1.000
_cell.length_b   1.000
_cell.length_c   1.000
_cell.angle_alpha   90.00
_cell.angle_beta   90.00
_cell.angle_gamma   90.00
#
_symmetry.space_group_name_H-M   'P 1'
#
loop_
_entity.id
_entity.type
_entity.pdbx_description
1 polymer ?
#
loop_
_entity_poly.entity_id
_entity_poly.type
_entity_poly.pdbx_seq_one_letter_code
_entity_poly.pdbx_strand_id
1 'polypeptide(L)'
;MSLTLRRENTGTAPARYVRDPFALARELFAWDPYARAATAFAPSFDVKETAEAFVVRADLPGVEEKDLDVSIHNGVLTITGSRQAEERKEGESFYLYERQFGSFSRSFALPEIADAEKIGAQLRGGVLELSIGKRAEAKPRKIEIKK
;
A
#
# COMPACT_ATOMS: atom_id res chain seq x y z
N MET A 1 -13.24 31.46 -23.28
CA MET A 1 -13.36 30.02 -23.60
C MET A 1 -13.43 29.27 -22.29
N SER A 2 -14.60 28.73 -21.90
CA SER A 2 -14.78 28.02 -20.62
C SER A 2 -14.44 26.55 -20.79
N LEU A 3 -13.48 26.04 -20.01
CA LEU A 3 -13.19 24.62 -19.93
C LEU A 3 -14.18 23.97 -18.95
N THR A 4 -15.15 23.22 -19.48
CA THR A 4 -16.07 22.43 -18.64
C THR A 4 -15.45 21.05 -18.41
N LEU A 5 -14.88 20.82 -17.23
CA LEU A 5 -14.39 19.50 -16.82
C LEU A 5 -15.57 18.63 -16.38
N ARG A 6 -15.90 17.61 -17.18
CA ARG A 6 -16.86 16.56 -16.84
C ARG A 6 -16.09 15.38 -16.24
N ARG A 7 -16.35 15.06 -14.97
CA ARG A 7 -15.76 13.91 -14.27
C ARG A 7 -16.79 12.79 -14.23
N GLU A 8 -16.59 11.73 -15.02
CA GLU A 8 -17.31 10.46 -14.85
C GLU A 8 -16.45 9.55 -13.99
N ASN A 9 -16.92 9.27 -12.76
CA ASN A 9 -16.26 8.34 -11.85
C ASN A 9 -17.15 7.11 -11.70
N THR A 10 -16.93 6.09 -12.53
CA THR A 10 -17.53 4.76 -12.38
C THR A 10 -16.45 3.74 -12.10
N GLY A 11 -16.36 3.32 -10.85
CA GLY A 11 -15.44 2.28 -10.39
C GLY A 11 -15.90 1.70 -9.06
N THR A 12 -17.02 0.99 -9.07
CA THR A 12 -17.48 0.20 -7.92
C THR A 12 -16.72 -1.13 -7.91
N ALA A 13 -15.90 -1.36 -6.88
CA ALA A 13 -15.24 -2.66 -6.67
C ALA A 13 -16.28 -3.72 -6.25
N PRO A 14 -16.19 -4.98 -6.72
CA PRO A 14 -17.18 -6.01 -6.42
C PRO A 14 -17.06 -6.53 -4.98
N ALA A 15 -18.23 -6.74 -4.35
CA ALA A 15 -18.38 -7.30 -3.03
C ALA A 15 -18.10 -8.81 -3.00
N ARG A 16 -16.93 -9.22 -2.52
CA ARG A 16 -16.69 -10.57 -1.94
C ARG A 16 -15.67 -10.48 -0.81
N TYR A 17 -16.14 -10.19 0.39
CA TYR A 17 -15.35 -10.28 1.62
C TYR A 17 -15.25 -11.75 2.03
N VAL A 18 -14.16 -12.41 1.63
CA VAL A 18 -13.84 -13.79 2.01
C VAL A 18 -12.73 -13.72 3.06
N ARG A 19 -13.07 -14.07 4.31
CA ARG A 19 -12.17 -14.30 5.45
C ARG A 19 -10.88 -13.49 5.41
N ASP A 20 -11.00 -12.19 5.65
CA ASP A 20 -9.87 -11.29 5.83
C ASP A 20 -9.23 -11.56 7.21
N PRO A 21 -8.05 -12.20 7.28
CA PRO A 21 -7.38 -12.48 8.54
C PRO A 21 -6.96 -11.19 9.27
N PHE A 22 -6.84 -10.07 8.56
CA PHE A 22 -6.53 -8.76 9.12
C PHE A 22 -7.77 -8.08 9.73
N ALA A 23 -8.97 -8.41 9.28
CA ALA A 23 -10.23 -7.96 9.89
C ALA A 23 -10.43 -8.52 11.29
N LEU A 24 -10.12 -9.81 11.47
CA LEU A 24 -10.27 -10.52 12.73
C LEU A 24 -9.31 -9.97 13.80
N ALA A 25 -8.10 -9.59 13.42
CA ALA A 25 -7.13 -8.94 14.31
C ALA A 25 -7.60 -7.55 14.78
N ARG A 26 -8.35 -6.82 13.93
CA ARG A 26 -8.91 -5.49 14.24
C ARG A 26 -10.04 -5.56 15.27
N GLU A 27 -10.94 -6.54 15.13
CA GLU A 27 -12.08 -6.71 16.03
C GLU A 27 -11.67 -7.17 17.44
N LEU A 28 -10.61 -7.96 17.58
CA LEU A 28 -10.19 -8.55 18.87
C LEU A 28 -9.29 -7.65 19.73
N PHE A 29 -8.53 -6.71 19.14
CA PHE A 29 -7.50 -5.96 19.86
C PHE A 29 -7.69 -4.44 19.90
N ALA A 30 -8.78 -3.90 19.34
CA ALA A 30 -9.03 -2.44 19.22
C ALA A 30 -7.82 -1.64 18.66
N TRP A 31 -6.95 -2.35 17.94
CA TRP A 31 -5.80 -1.83 17.21
C TRP A 31 -6.26 -1.67 15.77
N ASP A 32 -6.30 -0.44 15.25
CA ASP A 32 -6.49 -0.23 13.81
C ASP A 32 -5.09 -0.08 13.18
N PRO A 33 -4.48 -1.16 12.66
CA PRO A 33 -3.15 -1.14 12.03
C PRO A 33 -3.15 -0.31 10.73
N TYR A 34 -4.33 0.15 10.33
CA TYR A 34 -4.61 0.96 9.16
C TYR A 34 -5.05 2.39 9.50
N ALA A 35 -5.00 2.79 10.78
CA ALA A 35 -5.30 4.17 11.18
C ALA A 35 -4.34 5.12 10.45
N ARG A 36 -4.89 5.93 9.55
CA ARG A 36 -4.15 7.00 8.89
C ARG A 36 -3.84 8.06 9.95
N ALA A 37 -2.57 8.30 10.24
CA ALA A 37 -2.20 9.62 10.75
C ALA A 37 -2.68 10.64 9.69
N ALA A 38 -3.35 11.72 10.10
CA ALA A 38 -3.92 12.70 9.17
C ALA A 38 -2.78 13.42 8.40
N THR A 39 -2.35 12.84 7.28
CA THR A 39 -1.37 13.42 6.36
C THR A 39 -2.07 13.96 5.12
N ALA A 40 -1.59 15.10 4.60
CA ALA A 40 -2.16 15.74 3.41
C ALA A 40 -1.96 14.92 2.12
N PHE A 41 -0.95 14.03 2.09
CA PHE A 41 -0.73 13.04 1.05
C PHE A 41 -0.99 11.64 1.60
N ALA A 42 -1.91 10.92 0.95
CA ALA A 42 -2.39 9.63 1.42
C ALA A 42 -2.50 8.66 0.22
N PRO A 43 -1.38 8.07 -0.22
CA PRO A 43 -1.36 7.21 -1.40
C PRO A 43 -2.26 5.98 -1.23
N SER A 44 -2.72 5.44 -2.37
CA SER A 44 -3.51 4.22 -2.44
C SER A 44 -2.60 3.01 -2.40
N PHE A 45 -3.04 1.94 -1.72
CA PHE A 45 -2.32 0.69 -1.62
C PHE A 45 -3.22 -0.50 -1.94
N ASP A 46 -2.66 -1.46 -2.67
CA ASP A 46 -3.23 -2.78 -2.85
C ASP A 46 -2.34 -3.83 -2.19
N VAL A 47 -2.94 -4.81 -1.52
CA VAL A 47 -2.25 -5.95 -0.94
C VAL A 47 -2.90 -7.22 -1.46
N LYS A 48 -2.10 -8.14 -1.99
CA LYS A 48 -2.58 -9.45 -2.46
C LYS A 48 -1.64 -10.56 -2.03
N GLU A 49 -2.20 -11.75 -1.91
CA GLU A 49 -1.46 -12.99 -1.68
C GLU A 49 -1.46 -13.83 -2.97
N THR A 50 -0.31 -14.38 -3.31
CA THR A 50 -0.14 -15.37 -4.38
C THR A 50 0.29 -16.70 -3.77
N ALA A 51 0.49 -17.76 -4.58
CA ALA A 51 1.00 -19.02 -4.07
C ALA A 51 2.40 -18.88 -3.42
N GLU A 52 3.22 -17.95 -3.92
CA GLU A 52 4.65 -17.87 -3.60
C GLU A 52 5.01 -16.65 -2.73
N ALA A 53 4.22 -15.58 -2.78
CA ALA A 53 4.55 -14.30 -2.17
C ALA A 53 3.33 -13.49 -1.72
N PHE A 54 3.56 -12.56 -0.80
CA PHE A 54 2.71 -11.41 -0.53
C PHE A 54 3.18 -10.24 -1.40
N VAL A 55 2.26 -9.56 -2.07
CA VAL A 55 2.57 -8.44 -2.96
C VAL A 55 1.85 -7.20 -2.48
N VAL A 56 2.59 -6.12 -2.27
CA VAL A 56 2.07 -4.79 -1.92
C VAL A 56 2.35 -3.85 -3.08
N ARG A 57 1.34 -3.11 -3.53
CA ARG A 57 1.47 -2.07 -4.54
C ARG A 57 1.04 -0.73 -3.99
N ALA A 58 1.72 0.34 -4.37
CA ALA A 58 1.39 1.70 -3.97
C ALA A 58 1.46 2.66 -5.15
N ASP A 59 0.43 3.48 -5.31
CA ASP A 59 0.44 4.57 -6.31
C ASP A 59 1.16 5.79 -5.73
N LEU A 60 2.38 6.02 -6.20
CA LEU A 60 3.31 7.05 -5.73
C LEU A 60 3.78 7.99 -6.87
N PRO A 61 2.87 8.58 -7.67
CA PRO A 61 3.26 9.43 -8.79
C PRO A 61 3.97 10.71 -8.33
N GLY A 62 5.22 10.88 -8.76
CA GLY A 62 6.05 12.03 -8.41
C GLY A 62 6.74 11.92 -7.04
N VAL A 63 6.83 10.71 -6.50
CA VAL A 63 7.76 10.39 -5.40
C VAL A 63 9.02 9.80 -6.02
N GLU A 64 10.19 10.28 -5.61
CA GLU A 64 11.48 9.76 -6.06
C GLU A 64 11.93 8.59 -5.17
N GLU A 65 12.73 7.67 -5.71
CA GLU A 65 13.25 6.51 -4.97
C GLU A 65 14.01 6.92 -3.70
N LYS A 66 14.79 8.00 -3.78
CA LYS A 66 15.55 8.54 -2.64
C LYS A 66 14.67 9.07 -1.50
N ASP A 67 13.41 9.38 -1.80
CA ASP A 67 12.42 9.90 -0.85
C ASP A 67 11.53 8.77 -0.30
N LEU A 68 11.89 7.50 -0.56
CA LEU A 68 11.20 6.31 -0.05
C LEU A 68 12.09 5.54 0.92
N ASP A 69 11.48 5.08 2.00
CA ASP A 69 12.05 4.11 2.92
C ASP A 69 11.07 2.95 3.10
N VAL A 70 11.60 1.73 2.99
CA VAL A 70 10.85 0.49 3.15
C VAL A 70 11.60 -0.38 4.13
N SER A 71 10.95 -0.70 5.25
CA SER A 71 11.55 -1.48 6.32
C SER A 71 10.62 -2.56 6.83
N ILE A 72 11.19 -3.66 7.32
CA ILE A 72 10.46 -4.67 8.08
C ILE A 72 11.06 -4.76 9.47
N HIS A 73 10.23 -4.58 10.49
CA HIS A 73 10.65 -4.74 11.87
C HIS A 73 9.56 -5.48 12.65
N ASN A 74 9.94 -6.54 13.38
CA ASN A 74 9.02 -7.37 14.17
C ASN A 74 7.77 -7.83 13.40
N GLY A 75 7.94 -8.27 12.16
CA GLY A 75 6.82 -8.73 11.31
C GLY A 75 5.93 -7.60 10.78
N VAL A 76 6.33 -6.34 10.91
CA VAL A 76 5.60 -5.19 10.37
C VAL A 76 6.39 -4.58 9.22
N LEU A 77 5.82 -4.63 8.02
CA LEU A 77 6.29 -3.90 6.86
C LEU A 77 5.85 -2.45 6.98
N THR A 78 6.78 -1.50 6.93
CA THR A 78 6.51 -0.06 6.94
C THR A 78 7.07 0.58 5.69
N ILE A 79 6.24 1.36 5.01
CA ILE A 79 6.55 2.11 3.80
C ILE A 79 6.36 3.58 4.15
N THR A 80 7.45 4.34 4.15
CA THR A 80 7.41 5.78 4.36
C THR A 80 7.96 6.51 3.16
N GLY A 81 7.54 7.76 3.00
CA GLY A 81 8.15 8.63 2.02
C GLY A 81 7.51 9.99 1.99
N SER A 82 7.90 10.80 1.01
CA SER A 82 7.30 12.12 0.82
C SER A 82 7.15 12.47 -0.65
N ARG A 83 6.08 13.19 -0.96
CA ARG A 83 5.91 13.86 -2.24
C ARG A 83 6.11 15.34 -2.03
N GLN A 84 7.03 15.94 -2.78
CA GLN A 84 7.27 17.38 -2.67
C GLN A 84 6.12 18.20 -3.26
N ALA A 85 5.87 19.37 -2.68
CA ALA A 85 4.97 20.36 -3.25
C ALA A 85 5.57 20.92 -4.55
N GLU A 86 4.71 21.33 -5.47
CA GLU A 86 5.15 22.11 -6.62
C GLU A 86 5.66 23.48 -6.18
N GLU A 87 6.89 23.83 -6.58
CA GLU A 87 7.50 25.12 -6.28
C GLU A 87 6.73 26.24 -7.00
N ARG A 88 6.29 27.25 -6.25
CA ARG A 88 5.62 28.41 -6.84
C ARG A 88 6.65 29.40 -7.34
N LYS A 89 6.64 29.70 -8.64
CA LYS A 89 7.52 30.75 -9.18
C LYS A 89 6.81 32.10 -9.14
N GLU A 90 7.61 33.15 -9.00
CA GLU A 90 7.11 34.52 -9.03
C GLU A 90 6.44 34.80 -10.39
N GLY A 91 5.20 35.32 -10.35
CA GLY A 91 4.37 35.55 -11.53
C GLY A 91 3.42 34.41 -11.91
N GLU A 92 3.43 33.27 -11.22
CA GLU A 92 2.49 32.17 -11.47
C GLU A 92 1.20 32.30 -10.63
N SER A 93 0.06 31.94 -11.24
CA SER A 93 -1.24 31.85 -10.56
C SER A 93 -1.90 30.51 -10.90
N PHE A 94 -2.34 29.79 -9.88
CA PHE A 94 -3.06 28.53 -10.06
C PHE A 94 -4.55 28.80 -10.23
N TYR A 95 -5.15 28.29 -11.31
CA TYR A 95 -6.61 28.23 -11.44
C TYR A 95 -7.20 27.09 -10.60
N LEU A 96 -6.42 26.03 -10.34
CA LEU A 96 -6.83 24.85 -9.58
C LEU A 96 -5.58 24.14 -9.00
N TYR A 97 -5.65 23.69 -7.75
CA TYR A 97 -4.53 23.08 -7.03
C TYR A 97 -5.01 21.89 -6.18
N GLU A 98 -5.15 20.72 -6.82
CA GLU A 98 -5.74 19.51 -6.21
C GLU A 98 -4.70 18.43 -5.88
N ARG A 99 -3.49 18.54 -6.43
CA ARG A 99 -2.45 17.53 -6.26
C ARG A 99 -2.00 17.50 -4.80
N GLN A 100 -2.25 16.38 -4.13
CA GLN A 100 -1.79 16.15 -2.76
C GLN A 100 -0.26 16.00 -2.73
N PHE A 101 0.37 16.53 -1.68
CA PHE A 101 1.80 16.44 -1.38
C PHE A 101 2.00 16.36 0.14
N GLY A 102 3.23 16.05 0.56
CA GLY A 102 3.61 15.83 1.96
C GLY A 102 4.10 14.41 2.22
N SER A 103 4.42 14.15 3.49
CA SER A 103 4.90 12.84 3.93
C SER A 103 3.77 11.85 4.11
N PHE A 104 4.08 10.56 3.93
CA PHE A 104 3.18 9.45 4.23
C PHE A 104 3.96 8.35 4.97
N SER A 105 3.22 7.57 5.76
CA SER A 105 3.72 6.35 6.39
C SER A 105 2.59 5.34 6.44
N ARG A 106 2.86 4.13 5.95
CA ARG A 106 1.89 3.04 5.96
C ARG A 106 2.54 1.76 6.44
N SER A 107 1.89 1.10 7.39
CA SER A 107 2.36 -0.17 7.95
C SER A 107 1.37 -1.29 7.69
N PHE A 108 1.91 -2.50 7.48
CA PHE A 108 1.18 -3.73 7.24
C PHE A 108 1.78 -4.83 8.13
N ALA A 109 0.95 -5.48 8.93
CA ALA A 109 1.37 -6.68 9.63
C ALA A 109 1.53 -7.82 8.61
N LEU A 110 2.66 -8.51 8.65
CA LEU A 110 2.91 -9.67 7.80
C LEU A 110 2.58 -10.95 8.55
N PRO A 111 1.99 -11.96 7.88
CA PRO A 111 1.84 -13.29 8.47
C PRO A 111 3.20 -13.89 8.81
N GLU A 112 3.25 -14.79 9.79
CA GLU A 112 4.48 -15.50 10.20
C GLU A 112 5.15 -16.28 9.05
N ILE A 113 4.35 -16.67 8.07
CA ILE A 113 4.83 -17.39 6.88
C ILE A 113 5.58 -16.49 5.88
N ALA A 114 5.63 -15.18 6.10
CA ALA A 114 6.44 -14.27 5.30
C ALA A 114 7.95 -14.50 5.56
N ASP A 115 8.71 -14.47 4.48
CA ASP A 115 10.16 -14.60 4.46
C ASP A 115 10.78 -13.22 4.21
N ALA A 116 11.14 -12.53 5.29
CA ALA A 116 11.69 -11.17 5.23
C ALA A 116 13.09 -11.11 4.59
N GLU A 117 13.75 -12.24 4.37
CA GLU A 117 15.02 -12.31 3.63
C GLU A 117 14.80 -12.30 2.11
N LYS A 118 13.57 -12.56 1.64
CA LYS A 118 13.20 -12.62 0.22
C LYS A 118 12.27 -11.49 -0.16
N ILE A 119 12.80 -10.28 -0.11
CA ILE A 119 12.08 -9.06 -0.50
C ILE A 119 12.62 -8.55 -1.83
N GLY A 120 11.71 -8.28 -2.76
CA GLY A 120 11.98 -7.50 -3.97
C GLY A 120 11.18 -6.20 -3.93
N ALA A 121 11.78 -5.10 -4.41
CA ALA A 121 11.13 -3.80 -4.53
C ALA A 121 11.40 -3.20 -5.91
N GLN A 122 10.38 -2.62 -6.54
CA GLN A 122 10.51 -1.92 -7.82
C GLN A 122 9.60 -0.69 -7.85
N LEU A 123 10.14 0.46 -8.25
CA LEU A 123 9.37 1.67 -8.54
C LEU A 123 9.37 1.90 -10.05
N ARG A 124 8.22 1.74 -10.71
CA ARG A 124 8.10 1.93 -12.17
C ARG A 124 6.84 2.70 -12.53
N GLY A 125 6.99 3.77 -13.30
CA GLY A 125 5.85 4.57 -13.77
C GLY A 125 5.04 5.20 -12.63
N GLY A 126 5.67 5.50 -11.50
CA GLY A 126 4.99 6.03 -10.30
C GLY A 126 4.25 4.97 -9.48
N VAL A 127 4.49 3.68 -9.70
CA VAL A 127 3.93 2.60 -8.88
C VAL A 127 5.06 1.84 -8.20
N LEU A 128 5.03 1.79 -6.87
CA LEU A 128 5.92 0.92 -6.08
C LEU A 128 5.28 -0.47 -5.99
N GLU A 129 6.03 -1.51 -6.31
CA GLU A 129 5.68 -2.91 -6.09
C GLU A 129 6.70 -3.54 -5.14
N LEU A 130 6.21 -4.13 -4.05
CA LEU A 130 6.97 -4.95 -3.12
C LEU A 130 6.49 -6.39 -3.20
N SER A 131 7.43 -7.34 -3.27
CA SER A 131 7.16 -8.77 -3.23
C SER A 131 7.91 -9.40 -2.07
N ILE A 132 7.18 -10.00 -1.14
CA ILE A 132 7.71 -10.68 0.05
C ILE A 132 7.44 -12.17 -0.11
N GLY A 133 8.50 -12.97 -0.27
CA GLY A 133 8.38 -14.42 -0.43
C GLY A 133 7.75 -15.10 0.78
N LYS A 134 7.25 -16.33 0.58
CA LYS A 134 6.79 -17.20 1.67
C LYS A 134 7.85 -18.21 2.07
N ARG A 135 7.90 -18.56 3.36
CA ARG A 135 8.75 -19.62 3.90
C ARG A 135 8.34 -20.97 3.32
N ALA A 136 9.30 -21.83 3.04
CA ALA A 136 9.06 -23.14 2.41
C ALA A 136 8.14 -24.06 3.25
N GLU A 137 8.11 -23.87 4.57
CA GLU A 137 7.32 -24.62 5.53
C GLU A 137 5.84 -24.24 5.55
N ALA A 138 5.46 -23.16 4.85
CA ALA A 138 4.09 -22.65 4.78
C ALA A 138 3.17 -23.42 3.82
N LYS A 139 3.64 -24.52 3.22
CA LYS A 139 2.82 -25.32 2.30
C LYS A 139 1.68 -26.00 3.07
N PRO A 140 0.42 -25.90 2.60
CA PRO A 140 -0.71 -26.53 3.27
C PRO A 140 -0.51 -28.05 3.37
N ARG A 141 -0.57 -28.57 4.60
CA ARG A 141 -0.54 -30.03 4.83
C ARG A 141 -1.92 -30.60 4.54
N LYS A 142 -2.02 -31.49 3.56
CA LYS A 142 -3.24 -32.27 3.31
C LYS A 142 -3.44 -33.25 4.46
N ILE A 143 -4.55 -33.15 5.18
CA ILE A 143 -4.95 -34.13 6.19
C ILE A 143 -5.89 -35.14 5.52
N GLU A 144 -5.50 -36.41 5.49
CA GLU A 144 -6.39 -37.48 5.06
C GLU A 144 -7.35 -37.86 6.18
N ILE A 145 -8.66 -37.82 5.91
CA ILE A 145 -9.68 -38.30 6.84
C ILE A 145 -9.73 -39.83 6.72
N LYS A 146 -9.33 -40.52 7.78
CA LYS A 146 -9.47 -41.99 7.87
C LYS A 146 -10.91 -42.34 8.27
N LYS A 147 -11.47 -43.36 7.61
CA LYS A 147 -12.68 -44.06 8.06
C LYS A 147 -12.34 -45.08 9.13
#